data_AF-M9RES9-F1
#
_entry.id   AF-M9RES9-F1
#
_cell.length_a   1.000
_cell.length_b   1.000
_cell.length_c   1.000
_cell.angle_alpha   90.00
_cell.angle_beta   90.00
_cell.angle_gamma   90.00
#
_symmetry.space_group_name_H-M   'P 1'
#
loop_
_entity.id
_entity.type
_entity.pdbx_description
1 polymer ?
#
loop_
_entity_poly.entity_id
_entity_poly.type
_entity_poly.pdbx_seq_one_letter_code
_entity_poly.pdbx_strand_id
1 'polypeptide(L)'
;MAALSGILQAIGGAKGANLSMCLDLFQGRLSGGVILGKVADQHKGPSRQQDLSLMFLLVDPKALEEVNSSGETIADALKQIENNEPADPAAAVRLPNARAVSQIRKSERAGLRLSAPLLAQLEKLAGA
;
A
#
# COMPACT_ATOMS: atom_id res chain seq x y z
N MET A 1 12.85 -2.81 21.41
CA MET A 1 11.83 -3.88 21.54
C MET A 1 10.58 -3.47 22.35
N ALA A 2 10.55 -2.32 23.06
CA ALA A 2 9.35 -1.88 23.78
C ALA A 2 8.16 -1.45 22.88
N ALA A 3 8.41 -1.07 21.61
CA ALA A 3 7.38 -0.63 20.68
C ALA A 3 6.41 -1.74 20.21
N LEU A 4 6.79 -3.03 20.36
CA LEU A 4 5.96 -4.17 19.96
C LEU A 4 5.01 -4.67 21.07
N SER A 5 5.03 -4.07 22.26
CA SER A 5 4.12 -4.47 23.35
C SER A 5 2.68 -3.95 23.16
N GLY A 6 2.46 -3.08 22.18
CA GLY A 6 1.13 -2.54 21.84
C GLY A 6 0.50 -3.24 20.63
N ILE A 7 -0.80 -3.04 20.45
CA ILE A 7 -1.54 -3.46 19.24
C ILE A 7 -1.79 -2.22 18.37
N LEU A 8 -1.57 -2.35 17.06
CA LEU A 8 -1.90 -1.30 16.10
C LEU A 8 -3.41 -1.09 16.04
N GLN A 9 -3.85 0.16 16.11
CA GLN A 9 -5.25 0.52 15.91
C GLN A 9 -5.60 0.52 14.42
N ALA A 10 -6.82 0.10 14.10
CA ALA A 10 -7.31 0.15 12.73
C ALA A 10 -7.59 1.60 12.29
N ILE A 11 -7.24 1.91 11.04
CA ILE A 11 -7.52 3.23 10.44
C ILE A 11 -9.03 3.51 10.42
N GLY A 12 -9.47 4.65 10.97
CA GLY A 12 -10.90 4.97 11.02
C GLY A 12 -11.73 4.02 11.90
N GLY A 13 -11.11 3.34 12.87
CA GLY A 13 -11.80 2.53 13.89
C GLY A 13 -12.48 1.29 13.31
N ALA A 14 -13.76 1.09 13.66
CA ALA A 14 -14.52 -0.10 13.27
C ALA A 14 -14.59 -0.33 11.74
N LYS A 15 -14.62 0.74 10.95
CA LYS A 15 -14.60 0.63 9.48
C LYS A 15 -13.29 0.03 8.97
N GLY A 16 -12.15 0.49 9.50
CA GLY A 16 -10.85 -0.08 9.14
C GLY A 16 -10.67 -1.50 9.64
N ALA A 17 -11.20 -1.83 10.82
CA ALA A 17 -11.15 -3.18 11.36
C ALA A 17 -11.90 -4.16 10.46
N ASN A 18 -13.12 -3.79 10.03
CA ASN A 18 -13.91 -4.61 9.11
C ASN A 18 -13.27 -4.69 7.72
N LEU A 19 -12.67 -3.60 7.22
CA LEU A 19 -11.92 -3.63 5.96
C LEU A 19 -10.74 -4.60 6.03
N SER A 20 -9.97 -4.58 7.12
CA SER A 20 -8.88 -5.52 7.36
C SER A 20 -9.36 -6.97 7.39
N MET A 21 -10.51 -7.22 8.03
CA MET A 21 -11.10 -8.56 8.08
C MET A 21 -11.55 -9.04 6.69
N CYS A 22 -12.18 -8.17 5.89
CA CYS A 22 -12.56 -8.50 4.51
C CYS A 22 -11.36 -8.89 3.66
N LEU A 23 -10.25 -8.12 3.75
CA LEU A 23 -9.03 -8.42 3.02
C LEU A 23 -8.43 -9.77 3.45
N ASP A 24 -8.42 -10.06 4.75
CA ASP A 24 -7.90 -11.34 5.26
C ASP A 24 -8.75 -12.54 4.81
N LEU A 25 -10.08 -12.38 4.75
CA LEU A 25 -10.98 -13.40 4.21
C LEU A 25 -10.80 -13.60 2.70
N PHE A 26 -10.69 -12.53 1.93
CA PHE A 26 -10.49 -12.64 0.48
C PHE A 26 -9.11 -13.21 0.14
N GLN A 27 -8.04 -12.68 0.74
CA GLN A 27 -6.70 -13.14 0.42
C GLN A 27 -6.43 -14.53 0.99
N GLY A 28 -6.81 -14.83 2.23
CA GLY A 28 -6.46 -16.07 2.90
C GLY A 28 -7.52 -17.15 2.68
N ARG A 29 -8.76 -16.89 3.10
CA ARG A 29 -9.79 -17.95 3.10
C ARG A 29 -10.17 -18.41 1.69
N LEU A 30 -10.33 -17.48 0.74
CA LEU A 30 -10.70 -17.85 -0.65
C LEU A 30 -9.54 -18.46 -1.44
N SER A 31 -8.28 -18.16 -1.09
CA SER A 31 -7.11 -18.79 -1.71
C SER A 31 -6.73 -20.13 -1.08
N GLY A 32 -7.36 -20.51 0.03
CA GLY A 32 -7.02 -21.71 0.81
C GLY A 32 -5.85 -21.53 1.79
N GLY A 33 -5.36 -20.30 1.98
CA GLY A 33 -4.30 -20.00 2.94
C GLY A 33 -4.75 -19.75 4.38
N VAL A 34 -3.80 -19.30 5.20
CA VAL A 34 -4.03 -18.99 6.63
C VAL A 34 -4.57 -17.58 6.82
N ILE A 35 -5.33 -17.38 7.91
CA ILE A 35 -6.01 -16.12 8.24
C ILE A 35 -5.70 -15.67 9.68
N LEU A 36 -5.83 -14.38 9.93
CA LEU A 36 -5.73 -13.73 11.24
C LEU A 36 -4.45 -14.12 11.99
N GLY A 37 -4.55 -14.44 13.28
CA GLY A 37 -3.43 -14.79 14.15
C GLY A 37 -2.72 -16.10 13.80
N LYS A 38 -3.09 -16.78 12.71
CA LYS A 38 -2.37 -17.96 12.21
C LYS A 38 -1.24 -17.63 11.24
N VAL A 39 -1.22 -16.41 10.70
CA VAL A 39 -0.08 -15.91 9.89
C VAL A 39 1.16 -15.85 10.77
N ALA A 40 2.27 -16.44 10.31
CA ALA A 40 3.47 -16.52 11.13
C ALA A 40 4.17 -15.16 11.32
N ASP A 41 4.53 -14.85 12.57
CA ASP A 41 5.32 -13.67 12.91
C ASP A 41 6.82 -13.90 12.65
N GLN A 42 7.35 -13.22 11.64
CA GLN A 42 8.75 -13.32 11.22
C GLN A 42 9.75 -12.82 12.28
N HIS A 43 9.33 -11.98 13.21
CA HIS A 43 10.22 -11.53 14.29
C HIS A 43 10.41 -12.64 15.34
N LYS A 44 9.43 -13.53 15.50
CA LYS A 44 9.50 -14.67 16.44
C LYS A 44 10.09 -15.92 15.81
N GLY A 45 9.98 -16.08 14.49
CA GLY A 45 10.48 -17.24 13.76
C GLY A 45 10.90 -16.87 12.35
N PRO A 46 12.06 -16.22 12.15
CA PRO A 46 12.51 -15.75 10.84
C PRO A 46 12.80 -16.88 9.84
N SER A 47 13.03 -18.10 10.33
CA SER A 47 13.20 -19.31 9.50
C SER A 47 11.89 -20.02 9.17
N ARG A 48 10.77 -19.61 9.78
CA ARG A 48 9.47 -20.23 9.56
C ARG A 48 8.85 -19.68 8.29
N GLN A 49 8.28 -20.53 7.44
CA GLN A 49 7.48 -20.10 6.31
C GLN A 49 6.27 -19.28 6.79
N GLN A 50 5.99 -18.14 6.14
CA GLN A 50 4.91 -17.26 6.57
C GLN A 50 3.51 -17.75 6.23
N ASP A 51 3.40 -18.51 5.13
CA ASP A 51 2.14 -18.94 4.52
C ASP A 51 1.20 -17.77 4.17
N LEU A 52 1.78 -16.63 3.77
CA LEU A 52 1.02 -15.47 3.30
C LEU A 52 0.24 -15.81 2.03
N SER A 53 -0.95 -15.24 1.94
CA SER A 53 -1.78 -15.33 0.75
C SER A 53 -1.94 -13.97 0.10
N LEU A 54 -1.92 -13.94 -1.22
CA LEU A 54 -2.03 -12.72 -2.01
C LEU A 54 -3.30 -12.77 -2.86
N MET A 55 -3.98 -11.64 -2.97
CA MET A 55 -5.10 -11.45 -3.88
C MET A 55 -4.74 -10.42 -4.93
N PHE A 56 -4.97 -10.76 -6.20
CA PHE A 56 -4.92 -9.82 -7.31
C PHE A 56 -6.32 -9.72 -7.92
N LEU A 57 -6.86 -8.50 -7.99
CA LEU A 57 -8.13 -8.21 -8.65
C LEU A 57 -7.84 -7.37 -9.88
N LEU A 58 -8.12 -7.92 -11.06
CA LEU A 58 -8.02 -7.22 -12.31
C LEU A 58 -9.42 -6.92 -12.83
N VAL A 59 -9.67 -5.66 -13.17
CA VAL A 59 -10.93 -5.21 -13.77
C VAL A 59 -10.60 -4.68 -15.16
N ASP A 60 -11.14 -5.33 -16.19
CA ASP A 60 -11.06 -4.80 -17.55
C ASP A 60 -12.15 -3.73 -17.72
N PRO A 61 -11.81 -2.44 -17.80
CA PRO A 61 -12.81 -1.41 -17.98
C PRO A 61 -13.61 -1.62 -19.26
N LYS A 62 -12.99 -2.13 -20.35
CA LYS A 62 -13.69 -2.32 -21.63
C LYS A 62 -14.81 -3.36 -21.55
N ALA A 63 -14.72 -4.29 -20.61
CA ALA A 63 -15.76 -5.28 -20.36
C ALA A 63 -16.93 -4.71 -19.53
N LEU A 64 -16.76 -3.54 -18.91
CA LEU A 64 -17.76 -2.86 -18.10
C LEU A 64 -18.44 -1.69 -18.81
N GLU A 65 -17.85 -1.18 -19.90
CA GLU A 65 -18.36 -0.05 -20.66
C GLU A 65 -19.33 -0.51 -21.76
N GLU A 66 -20.55 0.05 -21.79
CA GLU A 66 -21.33 0.10 -23.03
C GLU A 66 -20.69 1.14 -23.98
N VAL A 67 -19.70 0.75 -24.79
CA VAL A 67 -19.13 1.41 -26.01
C VAL A 67 -18.78 2.93 -25.97
N ASN A 68 -19.17 3.70 -24.96
CA ASN A 68 -19.26 5.18 -25.03
C ASN A 68 -18.85 5.93 -23.76
N SER A 69 -18.40 5.31 -22.67
CA SER A 69 -17.76 6.10 -21.60
C SER A 69 -16.30 6.35 -21.97
N SER A 70 -16.04 7.49 -22.59
CA SER A 70 -14.68 7.91 -22.90
C SER A 70 -13.88 8.07 -21.60
N GLY A 71 -12.58 7.71 -21.62
CA GLY A 71 -11.63 7.94 -20.52
C GLY A 71 -11.53 9.41 -20.07
N GLU A 72 -12.18 10.33 -20.79
CA GLU A 72 -12.44 11.72 -20.41
C GLU A 72 -13.22 11.81 -19.08
N THR A 73 -14.13 10.87 -18.80
CA THR A 73 -14.94 10.89 -17.56
C THR A 73 -14.09 10.74 -16.30
N ILE A 74 -13.12 9.82 -16.30
CA ILE A 74 -12.21 9.62 -15.16
C ILE A 74 -11.24 10.80 -15.05
N ALA A 75 -10.67 11.24 -16.17
CA ALA A 75 -9.75 12.38 -16.18
C ALA A 75 -10.41 13.66 -15.64
N ASP A 76 -11.67 13.90 -15.97
CA ASP A 76 -12.40 15.06 -15.49
C ASP A 76 -12.78 14.93 -14.01
N ALA A 77 -13.15 13.73 -13.54
CA ALA A 77 -13.36 13.49 -12.10
C ALA A 77 -12.08 13.74 -11.28
N LEU A 78 -10.91 13.33 -11.80
CA LEU A 78 -9.63 13.60 -11.15
C LEU A 78 -9.33 15.11 -11.09
N LYS A 79 -9.55 15.84 -12.20
CA LYS A 79 -9.40 17.31 -12.23
C LYS A 79 -10.33 18.00 -11.24
N GLN A 80 -11.57 17.54 -11.12
CA GLN A 80 -12.53 18.09 -10.15
C GLN A 80 -12.02 17.95 -8.72
N ILE A 81 -11.44 16.79 -8.37
CA ILE A 81 -10.84 16.58 -7.05
C ILE A 81 -9.67 17.54 -6.82
N GLU A 82 -8.76 17.66 -7.78
CA GLU A 82 -7.57 18.50 -7.67
C GLU A 82 -7.90 20.00 -7.58
N ASN A 83 -8.97 20.44 -8.25
CA ASN A 83 -9.41 21.84 -8.27
C ASN A 83 -10.28 22.24 -7.07
N ASN A 84 -10.55 21.33 -6.14
CA ASN A 84 -11.27 21.68 -4.91
C ASN A 84 -10.47 22.68 -4.06
N GLU A 85 -11.19 23.52 -3.33
CA GLU A 85 -10.58 24.40 -2.34
C GLU A 85 -9.83 23.56 -1.28
N PRO A 86 -8.52 23.80 -1.07
CA PRO A 86 -7.78 23.08 -0.06
C PRO A 86 -8.29 23.39 1.34
N ALA A 87 -8.47 22.36 2.17
CA ALA A 87 -8.84 22.55 3.59
C ALA A 87 -7.73 23.27 4.40
N ASP A 88 -6.48 23.15 3.96
CA ASP A 88 -5.34 23.92 4.47
C ASP A 88 -4.78 24.76 3.31
N PRO A 89 -4.82 26.10 3.39
CA PRO A 89 -4.28 26.99 2.36
C PRO A 89 -2.79 26.76 2.05
N ALA A 90 -2.02 26.22 3.00
CA ALA A 90 -0.60 25.90 2.81
C ALA A 90 -0.36 24.56 2.09
N ALA A 91 -1.40 23.75 1.88
CA ALA A 91 -1.28 22.41 1.33
C ALA A 91 -2.38 22.12 0.29
N ALA A 92 -2.01 22.20 -1.00
CA ALA A 92 -2.91 21.86 -2.10
C ALA A 92 -3.52 20.45 -1.98
N VAL A 93 -4.73 20.29 -2.51
CA VAL A 93 -5.39 18.99 -2.66
C VAL A 93 -4.51 18.07 -3.51
N ARG A 94 -4.48 16.79 -3.16
CA ARG A 94 -3.66 15.79 -3.85
C ARG A 94 -4.46 14.55 -4.13
N LEU A 95 -4.24 13.99 -5.31
CA LEU A 95 -4.70 12.65 -5.64
C LEU A 95 -4.01 11.59 -4.75
N PRO A 96 -4.67 10.44 -4.53
CA PRO A 96 -4.02 9.27 -3.98
C PRO A 96 -2.70 8.98 -4.72
N ASN A 97 -1.68 8.55 -4.00
CA ASN A 97 -0.36 8.19 -4.52
C ASN A 97 0.52 9.35 -5.07
N ALA A 98 0.04 10.60 -5.15
CA ALA A 98 0.80 11.72 -5.74
C ALA A 98 2.21 11.91 -5.11
N ARG A 99 2.32 11.72 -3.79
CA ARG A 99 3.61 11.80 -3.07
C ARG A 99 4.59 10.71 -3.51
N ALA A 100 4.13 9.47 -3.64
CA ALA A 100 5.00 8.36 -4.01
C ALA A 100 5.47 8.49 -5.46
N VAL A 101 4.58 8.88 -6.38
CA VAL A 101 4.93 9.16 -7.79
C VAL A 101 6.01 10.25 -7.88
N SER A 102 5.88 11.33 -7.09
CA SER A 102 6.90 12.38 -7.03
C SER A 102 8.26 11.85 -6.51
N GLN A 103 8.26 11.01 -5.48
CA GLN A 103 9.48 10.40 -4.97
C GLN A 103 10.13 9.42 -5.95
N ILE A 104 9.35 8.65 -6.71
CA ILE A 104 9.86 7.77 -7.78
C ILE A 104 10.58 8.61 -8.83
N ARG A 105 9.93 9.64 -9.38
CA ARG A 105 10.53 10.55 -10.39
C ARG A 105 11.79 11.23 -9.89
N LYS A 106 11.81 11.60 -8.60
CA LYS A 106 13.01 12.17 -7.97
C LYS A 106 14.14 11.14 -7.88
N SER A 107 13.82 9.92 -7.48
CA SER A 107 14.79 8.84 -7.33
C SER A 107 15.37 8.39 -8.68
N GLU A 108 14.56 8.38 -9.74
CA GLU A 108 15.02 8.11 -11.11
C GLU A 108 16.07 9.13 -11.58
N ARG A 109 15.93 10.40 -11.18
CA ARG A 109 16.84 11.49 -11.61
C ARG A 109 18.05 11.66 -10.69
N ALA A 110 17.88 11.45 -9.39
CA ALA A 110 18.87 11.81 -8.37
C ALA A 110 19.41 10.61 -7.59
N GLY A 111 19.01 9.39 -7.94
CA GLY A 111 19.35 8.16 -7.23
C GLY A 111 18.52 7.94 -5.96
N LEU A 112 18.66 6.75 -5.37
CA LEU A 112 18.01 6.36 -4.12
C LEU A 112 18.73 6.97 -2.92
N ARG A 113 17.97 7.51 -1.98
CA ARG A 113 18.50 7.95 -0.69
C ARG A 113 18.50 6.78 0.28
N LEU A 114 19.69 6.30 0.62
CA LEU A 114 19.90 5.30 1.67
C LEU A 114 20.44 5.97 2.92
N SER A 115 20.02 5.51 4.10
CA SER A 115 20.66 5.93 5.35
C SER A 115 22.05 5.30 5.44
N ALA A 116 23.02 6.00 6.02
CA ALA A 116 24.38 5.46 6.21
C ALA A 116 24.38 4.10 6.93
N PRO A 117 23.55 3.85 7.98
CA PRO A 117 23.48 2.53 8.60
C PRO A 117 22.96 1.43 7.67
N LEU A 118 21.98 1.74 6.80
CA LEU A 118 21.46 0.76 5.84
C LEU A 118 22.51 0.42 4.78
N LEU A 119 23.24 1.42 4.28
CA LEU A 119 24.32 1.20 3.32
C LEU A 119 25.41 0.28 3.89
N ALA A 120 25.87 0.56 5.12
CA ALA A 120 26.86 -0.28 5.79
C ALA A 120 26.37 -1.73 6.01
N GLN A 121 25.07 -1.93 6.27
CA GLN A 121 24.49 -3.28 6.36
C GLN A 121 24.50 -4.00 5.01
N LEU A 122 24.18 -3.30 3.91
CA LEU A 122 24.20 -3.86 2.57
C LEU A 122 25.62 -4.23 2.14
N GLU A 123 26.61 -3.37 2.41
CA GLU A 123 28.03 -3.63 2.11
C GLU A 123 28.53 -4.88 2.86
N LYS A 124 28.20 -5.00 4.15
CA LYS A 124 28.54 -6.18 4.95
C LYS A 124 27.90 -7.46 4.40
N LEU A 125 26.65 -7.41 3.95
CA LEU A 125 25.96 -8.57 3.37
C LEU A 125 26.50 -8.96 2.01
N ALA A 126 27.03 -7.99 1.24
CA ALA A 126 27.64 -8.22 -0.06
C ALA A 126 29.05 -8.85 0.03
N GLY A 127 29.64 -8.93 1.23
CA GLY A 127 30.99 -9.48 1.44
C GLY A 127 32.11 -8.52 1.06
N ALA A 128 31.84 -7.21 1.04
CA ALA A 128 32.84 -6.15 0.91
C ALA A 128 33.53 -5.85 2.25
#